data_AF-A0A4Q7TXH6-F1
#
_entry.id   AF-A0A4Q7TXH6-F1
#
_cell.length_a   1.000
_cell.length_b   1.000
_cell.length_c   1.000
_cell.angle_alpha   90.00
_cell.angle_beta   90.00
_cell.angle_gamma   90.00
#
_symmetry.space_group_name_H-M   'P 1'
#
loop_
_entity.id
_entity.type
_entity.pdbx_description
1 polymer ?
#
loop_
_entity_poly.entity_id
_entity_poly.type
_entity_poly.pdbx_seq_one_letter_code
_entity_poly.pdbx_strand_id
1 'polypeptide(L)'
;MTKKTIKTTTALLAAGAMLLLAGCSSDAPPAGDGAPTESAEQGVFEFQTPRYGSDSGEVLIRLPEGLLDVVTDREMLSTEAVLTPRELGGAKYCAIDVEPRYLDGSQDVLKAPSESAGDHAAEASERYESLETWEPVEPEVVALFMDGTIGTVEKAQQYIAGGGQYADWVQGVLDEVGVGYYSDAPAWGLLRDAETISELDDADPVAGTYYSDDLSVITLVANCAASPADDGDMEFSFPAKVKEDGQIAWLGTVELSVMKSGTITVTEARVAGFVRDTDGNWIAD
;
A
#
# COMPACT_ATOMS: atom_id res chain seq x y z
N MET A 1 -71.96 -0.78 9.71
CA MET A 1 -71.17 -1.46 8.68
C MET A 1 -70.47 -2.65 9.35
N THR A 2 -70.99 -3.89 9.26
CA THR A 2 -70.56 -4.97 8.31
C THR A 2 -69.04 -5.08 8.21
N LYS A 3 -68.31 -6.19 8.45
CA LYS A 3 -68.58 -7.63 8.66
C LYS A 3 -67.28 -8.25 9.21
N LYS A 4 -67.41 -9.16 10.20
CA LYS A 4 -66.89 -10.54 10.23
C LYS A 4 -65.64 -10.89 9.36
N THR A 5 -64.64 -11.59 9.93
CA THR A 5 -64.39 -13.05 9.77
C THR A 5 -62.96 -13.45 10.21
N ILE A 6 -62.87 -14.51 11.02
CA ILE A 6 -61.66 -15.29 11.35
C ILE A 6 -61.42 -16.35 10.26
N LYS A 7 -60.19 -16.52 9.77
CA LYS A 7 -59.65 -17.79 9.21
C LYS A 7 -58.11 -17.79 9.36
N THR A 8 -57.51 -18.71 10.11
CA THR A 8 -57.05 -20.08 9.75
C THR A 8 -55.64 -20.12 9.15
N THR A 9 -54.77 -20.80 9.89
CA THR A 9 -53.49 -21.47 9.60
C THR A 9 -53.32 -22.02 8.17
N THR A 10 -52.08 -22.07 7.65
CA THR A 10 -51.40 -23.30 7.13
C THR A 10 -50.03 -22.93 6.50
N ALA A 11 -48.99 -23.65 6.92
CA ALA A 11 -47.64 -23.64 6.35
C ALA A 11 -47.56 -24.52 5.08
N LEU A 12 -46.60 -24.23 4.17
CA LEU A 12 -46.03 -25.23 3.27
C LEU A 12 -44.67 -24.78 2.72
N LEU A 13 -43.65 -25.63 2.95
CA LEU A 13 -42.39 -25.67 2.20
C LEU A 13 -42.66 -26.08 0.74
N ALA A 14 -41.83 -25.61 -0.19
CA ALA A 14 -41.41 -26.40 -1.34
C ALA A 14 -40.09 -25.87 -1.92
N ALA A 15 -39.08 -26.73 -1.88
CA ALA A 15 -37.84 -26.62 -2.63
C ALA A 15 -38.11 -26.73 -4.14
N GLY A 16 -37.30 -26.04 -4.94
CA GLY A 16 -37.33 -26.13 -6.40
C GLY A 16 -35.94 -25.90 -6.99
N ALA A 17 -35.17 -26.97 -7.11
CA ALA A 17 -33.98 -27.01 -7.95
C ALA A 17 -34.39 -26.94 -9.43
N MET A 18 -33.82 -26.01 -10.19
CA MET A 18 -33.88 -26.03 -11.65
C MET A 18 -32.48 -26.28 -12.22
N LEU A 19 -32.30 -27.52 -12.66
CA LEU A 19 -31.29 -27.91 -13.64
C LEU A 19 -31.69 -27.34 -15.01
N LEU A 20 -30.80 -26.58 -15.65
CA LEU A 20 -30.84 -26.34 -17.09
C LEU A 20 -29.56 -26.87 -17.71
N LEU A 21 -29.72 -27.86 -18.59
CA LEU A 21 -28.69 -28.47 -19.42
C LEU A 21 -28.85 -27.99 -20.88
N ALA A 22 -27.68 -27.75 -21.48
CA ALA A 22 -27.33 -27.83 -22.90
C ALA A 22 -27.69 -26.67 -23.87
N GLY A 23 -26.64 -26.22 -24.58
CA GLY A 23 -26.72 -25.41 -25.80
C GLY A 23 -25.37 -25.03 -26.41
N CYS A 24 -24.55 -26.00 -26.84
CA CYS A 24 -23.45 -25.75 -27.80
C CYS A 24 -24.01 -25.70 -29.23
N SER A 25 -23.65 -24.66 -30.01
CA SER A 25 -23.19 -24.79 -31.40
C SER A 25 -22.95 -23.41 -32.03
N SER A 26 -21.71 -23.12 -32.43
CA SER A 26 -21.32 -22.61 -33.76
C SER A 26 -19.79 -22.50 -33.86
N ASP A 27 -19.21 -23.28 -34.77
CA ASP A 27 -17.80 -23.34 -35.15
C ASP A 27 -17.23 -22.02 -35.74
N ALA A 28 -15.99 -21.71 -35.38
CA ALA A 28 -15.05 -20.88 -36.15
C ALA A 28 -13.62 -21.49 -36.05
N PRO A 29 -12.74 -21.33 -37.05
CA PRO A 29 -11.59 -22.21 -37.30
C PRO A 29 -10.40 -22.01 -36.34
N PRO A 30 -9.43 -22.94 -36.30
CA PRO A 30 -8.41 -23.00 -35.25
C PRO A 30 -7.32 -21.95 -35.49
N ALA A 31 -7.08 -21.11 -34.48
CA ALA A 31 -5.82 -20.39 -34.29
C ALA A 31 -5.12 -20.99 -33.07
N GLY A 32 -3.81 -21.15 -33.17
CA GLY A 32 -3.00 -22.11 -32.42
C GLY A 32 -2.79 -21.84 -30.93
N ASP A 33 -2.21 -22.87 -30.33
CA ASP A 33 -1.67 -23.03 -28.97
C ASP A 33 -1.63 -21.77 -28.09
N GLY A 34 -2.51 -21.76 -27.09
CA GLY A 34 -2.47 -20.87 -25.94
C GLY A 34 -2.89 -21.65 -24.70
N ALA A 35 -2.12 -21.50 -23.62
CA ALA A 35 -2.28 -22.15 -22.32
C ALA A 35 -3.73 -22.11 -21.77
N PRO A 36 -4.09 -22.98 -20.81
CA PRO A 36 -5.42 -22.92 -20.19
C PRO A 36 -5.57 -21.55 -19.54
N THR A 37 -6.46 -20.73 -20.08
CA THR A 37 -6.93 -19.51 -19.42
C THR A 37 -7.95 -19.99 -18.39
N GLU A 38 -7.51 -20.13 -17.13
CA GLU A 38 -8.46 -20.20 -16.03
C GLU A 38 -9.37 -18.98 -16.12
N SER A 39 -10.68 -19.23 -16.14
CA SER A 39 -11.66 -18.17 -16.31
C SER A 39 -11.60 -17.27 -15.07
N ALA A 40 -11.11 -16.04 -15.23
CA ALA A 40 -11.06 -15.07 -14.15
C ALA A 40 -12.44 -14.93 -13.49
N GLU A 41 -12.50 -15.15 -12.17
CA GLU A 41 -13.73 -14.94 -11.41
C GLU A 41 -14.12 -13.46 -11.48
N GLN A 42 -15.42 -13.16 -11.57
CA GLN A 42 -15.88 -11.78 -11.55
C GLN A 42 -15.54 -11.16 -10.17
N GLY A 43 -15.04 -9.93 -10.18
CA GLY A 43 -14.46 -9.25 -9.03
C GLY A 43 -13.01 -9.63 -8.68
N VAL A 44 -12.38 -10.62 -9.32
CA VAL A 44 -11.03 -11.08 -8.92
C VAL A 44 -10.01 -10.86 -10.03
N PHE A 45 -8.96 -10.11 -9.69
CA PHE A 45 -7.78 -9.93 -10.53
C PHE A 45 -6.59 -10.72 -9.99
N GLU A 46 -5.94 -11.43 -10.90
CA GLU A 46 -4.63 -12.05 -10.68
C GLU A 46 -3.65 -11.58 -11.75
N PHE A 47 -2.37 -11.49 -11.41
CA PHE A 47 -1.27 -10.98 -12.26
C PHE A 47 -1.05 -11.77 -13.56
N GLN A 48 -1.78 -12.87 -13.77
CA GLN A 48 -1.81 -13.61 -15.02
C GLN A 48 -2.73 -12.97 -16.08
N THR A 49 -3.59 -12.03 -15.66
CA THR A 49 -4.54 -11.35 -16.53
C THR A 49 -3.95 -10.01 -16.98
N PRO A 50 -3.87 -9.71 -18.29
CA PRO A 50 -3.21 -8.49 -18.77
C PRO A 50 -3.95 -7.20 -18.44
N ARG A 51 -5.29 -7.23 -18.38
CA ARG A 51 -6.17 -6.12 -17.97
C ARG A 51 -7.49 -6.65 -17.41
N TYR A 52 -8.06 -5.97 -16.44
CA TYR A 52 -9.31 -6.37 -15.81
C TYR A 52 -10.14 -5.17 -15.38
N GLY A 53 -11.40 -5.13 -15.81
CA GLY A 53 -12.36 -4.09 -15.41
C GLY A 53 -13.54 -4.68 -14.66
N SER A 54 -13.92 -4.05 -13.56
CA SER A 54 -15.19 -4.33 -12.86
C SER A 54 -16.15 -3.16 -13.08
N ASP A 55 -17.23 -3.43 -13.80
CA ASP A 55 -18.34 -2.49 -13.99
C ASP A 55 -19.19 -2.33 -12.70
N SER A 56 -18.97 -3.18 -11.70
CA SER A 56 -19.81 -3.32 -10.52
C SER A 56 -18.98 -3.46 -9.25
N GLY A 57 -18.50 -2.34 -8.73
CA GLY A 57 -17.98 -2.26 -7.37
C GLY A 57 -16.66 -2.99 -7.14
N GLU A 58 -16.56 -3.56 -5.94
CA GLU A 58 -15.34 -4.10 -5.32
C GLU A 58 -14.51 -5.00 -6.25
N VAL A 59 -13.17 -4.83 -6.21
CA VAL A 59 -12.20 -5.66 -6.92
C VAL A 59 -11.21 -6.26 -5.93
N LEU A 60 -11.14 -7.58 -5.84
CA LEU A 60 -10.09 -8.31 -5.13
C LEU A 60 -8.89 -8.49 -6.05
N ILE A 61 -7.73 -8.00 -5.63
CA ILE A 61 -6.43 -8.25 -6.27
C ILE A 61 -5.69 -9.30 -5.45
N ARG A 62 -5.23 -10.38 -6.08
CA ARG A 62 -4.51 -11.47 -5.42
C ARG A 62 -3.18 -11.78 -6.11
N LEU A 63 -2.13 -11.97 -5.32
CA LEU A 63 -0.88 -12.55 -5.79
C LEU A 63 -1.05 -14.06 -6.04
N PRO A 64 -0.62 -14.61 -7.20
CA PRO A 64 -0.81 -16.02 -7.51
C PRO A 64 -0.16 -16.96 -6.49
N GLU A 65 -0.84 -18.06 -6.12
CA GLU A 65 -0.30 -19.02 -5.13
C GLU A 65 1.07 -19.57 -5.54
N GLY A 66 1.24 -19.94 -6.82
CA GLY A 66 2.53 -20.43 -7.32
C GLY A 66 3.67 -19.40 -7.25
N LEU A 67 3.36 -18.10 -7.22
CA LEU A 67 4.37 -17.05 -6.94
C LEU A 67 4.70 -17.04 -5.45
N LEU A 68 3.68 -17.11 -4.59
CA LEU A 68 3.84 -17.13 -3.13
C LEU A 68 4.63 -18.37 -2.63
N ASP A 69 4.65 -19.45 -3.41
CA ASP A 69 5.43 -20.66 -3.12
C ASP A 69 6.94 -20.47 -3.36
N VAL A 70 7.34 -19.57 -4.26
CA VAL A 70 8.74 -19.34 -4.62
C VAL A 70 9.33 -18.05 -4.04
N VAL A 71 8.48 -17.13 -3.60
CA VAL A 71 8.92 -15.91 -2.91
C VAL A 71 9.39 -16.24 -1.51
N THR A 72 10.67 -15.98 -1.24
CA THR A 72 11.28 -16.16 0.09
C THR A 72 11.16 -14.90 0.96
N ASP A 73 11.18 -13.73 0.34
CA ASP A 73 11.14 -12.45 1.03
C ASP A 73 9.69 -12.03 1.28
N ARG A 74 9.25 -12.13 2.54
CA ARG A 74 7.82 -11.97 2.91
C ARG A 74 7.61 -11.13 4.16
N GLU A 75 8.64 -10.44 4.62
CA GLU A 75 8.69 -9.73 5.90
C GLU A 75 7.53 -8.75 6.10
N MET A 76 7.13 -8.08 5.03
CA MET A 76 6.06 -7.06 5.04
C MET A 76 4.94 -7.36 4.05
N LEU A 77 4.85 -8.63 3.61
CA LEU A 77 3.98 -9.01 2.51
C LEU A 77 2.50 -8.90 2.85
N SER A 78 1.75 -8.23 1.97
CA SER A 78 0.33 -8.49 1.74
C SER A 78 0.16 -9.43 0.57
N THR A 79 -0.77 -10.38 0.67
CA THR A 79 -1.01 -11.37 -0.40
C THR A 79 -2.21 -11.00 -1.28
N GLU A 80 -3.09 -10.18 -0.73
CA GLU A 80 -4.32 -9.73 -1.38
C GLU A 80 -4.59 -8.27 -1.03
N ALA A 81 -5.43 -7.61 -1.83
CA ALA A 81 -5.99 -6.30 -1.53
C ALA A 81 -7.39 -6.19 -2.10
N VAL A 82 -8.33 -5.72 -1.28
CA VAL A 82 -9.70 -5.42 -1.73
C VAL A 82 -9.77 -3.95 -2.09
N LEU A 83 -10.20 -3.63 -3.30
CA LEU A 83 -10.38 -2.27 -3.80
C LEU A 83 -11.86 -1.91 -3.84
N THR A 84 -12.23 -0.82 -3.17
CA THR A 84 -13.60 -0.33 -3.12
C THR A 84 -13.66 1.11 -3.58
N PRO A 85 -14.54 1.48 -4.53
CA PRO A 85 -14.73 2.88 -4.89
C PRO A 85 -15.21 3.70 -3.69
N ARG A 86 -14.56 4.83 -3.45
CA ARG A 86 -14.95 5.79 -2.41
C ARG A 86 -15.74 6.93 -3.02
N GLU A 87 -16.92 7.21 -2.45
CA GLU A 87 -17.72 8.37 -2.85
C GLU A 87 -17.08 9.64 -2.29
N LEU A 88 -16.77 10.59 -3.19
CA LEU A 88 -16.26 11.92 -2.82
C LEU A 88 -17.32 12.98 -3.15
N GLY A 89 -17.39 13.99 -2.31
CA GLY A 89 -18.14 15.22 -2.55
C GLY A 89 -17.51 16.01 -3.69
N GLY A 90 -18.20 16.04 -4.82
CA GLY A 90 -17.76 16.77 -6.01
C GLY A 90 -17.24 15.85 -7.11
N ALA A 91 -16.97 16.43 -8.28
CA ALA A 91 -16.66 15.67 -9.49
C ALA A 91 -15.21 15.87 -9.97
N LYS A 92 -14.33 16.35 -9.10
CA LYS A 92 -12.95 16.72 -9.46
C LYS A 92 -12.03 15.49 -9.45
N TYR A 93 -12.11 14.69 -8.40
CA TYR A 93 -11.28 13.52 -8.18
C TYR A 93 -12.14 12.27 -7.99
N CYS A 94 -11.49 11.12 -8.18
CA CYS A 94 -12.02 9.81 -7.85
C CYS A 94 -11.13 9.22 -6.77
N ALA A 95 -11.68 8.34 -5.95
CA ALA A 95 -10.93 7.65 -4.93
C ALA A 95 -11.31 6.18 -4.83
N ILE A 96 -10.34 5.40 -4.36
CA ILE A 96 -10.55 4.02 -3.95
C ILE A 96 -9.98 3.83 -2.55
N ASP A 97 -10.70 3.07 -1.74
CA ASP A 97 -10.17 2.49 -0.53
C ASP A 97 -9.56 1.13 -0.87
N VAL A 98 -8.35 0.90 -0.39
CA VAL A 98 -7.59 -0.34 -0.53
C VAL A 98 -7.50 -0.97 0.85
N GLU A 99 -7.96 -2.21 0.98
CA GLU A 99 -7.82 -3.02 2.19
C GLU A 99 -6.83 -4.17 1.94
N PRO A 100 -5.53 -4.00 2.25
CA PRO A 100 -4.56 -5.07 2.09
C PRO A 100 -4.76 -6.17 3.12
N ARG A 101 -4.53 -7.43 2.71
CA ARG A 101 -4.48 -8.60 3.59
C ARG A 101 -3.02 -8.97 3.84
N TYR A 102 -2.49 -8.49 4.96
CA TYR A 102 -1.11 -8.73 5.40
C TYR A 102 -0.93 -10.15 5.94
N LEU A 103 0.25 -10.72 5.75
CA LEU A 103 0.68 -11.88 6.53
C LEU A 103 0.86 -11.47 8.00
N ASP A 104 0.77 -12.46 8.90
CA ASP A 104 0.93 -12.25 10.34
C ASP A 104 2.27 -11.55 10.64
N GLY A 105 2.20 -10.39 11.30
CA GLY A 105 3.36 -9.56 11.65
C GLY A 105 3.84 -8.59 10.57
N SER A 106 3.46 -8.79 9.31
CA SER A 106 3.90 -7.93 8.19
C SER A 106 3.48 -6.46 8.35
N GLN A 107 2.27 -6.22 8.87
CA GLN A 107 1.76 -4.88 9.07
C GLN A 107 2.55 -4.10 10.12
N ASP A 108 3.08 -4.78 11.14
CA ASP A 108 3.90 -4.14 12.18
C ASP A 108 5.26 -3.70 11.63
N VAL A 109 5.81 -4.46 10.68
CA VAL A 109 7.03 -4.07 9.96
C VAL A 109 6.79 -2.81 9.12
N LEU A 110 5.64 -2.70 8.44
CA LEU A 110 5.33 -1.52 7.61
C LEU A 110 5.19 -0.23 8.40
N LYS A 111 4.70 -0.33 9.65
CA LYS A 111 4.58 0.81 10.57
C LYS A 111 5.89 1.13 11.29
N ALA A 112 6.87 0.23 11.24
CA ALA A 112 8.17 0.49 11.85
C ALA A 112 8.89 1.60 11.05
N PRO A 113 9.67 2.46 11.74
CA PRO A 113 10.50 3.45 11.07
C PRO A 113 11.43 2.81 10.03
N SER A 114 11.70 3.52 8.92
CA SER A 114 12.62 3.07 7.87
C SER A 114 14.05 2.84 8.37
N GLU A 115 14.40 3.49 9.47
CA GLU A 115 15.69 3.40 10.14
C GLU A 115 15.44 3.37 11.65
N SER A 116 16.21 2.58 12.39
CA SER A 116 16.13 2.63 13.85
C SER A 116 16.75 3.94 14.36
N ALA A 117 16.22 4.50 15.45
CA ALA A 117 16.82 5.68 16.07
C ALA A 117 18.30 5.47 16.47
N GLY A 118 18.71 4.23 16.71
CA GLY A 118 20.09 3.86 17.02
C GLY A 118 21.00 3.88 15.80
N ASP A 119 20.54 3.35 14.66
CA ASP A 119 21.29 3.36 13.40
C ASP A 119 21.42 4.79 12.88
N HIS A 120 20.33 5.58 12.96
CA HIS A 120 20.36 7.00 12.63
C HIS A 120 21.38 7.78 13.46
N ALA A 121 21.43 7.51 14.76
CA ALA A 121 22.40 8.14 15.65
C ALA A 121 23.85 7.71 15.35
N ALA A 122 24.07 6.46 14.92
CA ALA A 122 25.38 5.97 14.53
C ALA A 122 25.85 6.61 13.21
N GLU A 123 24.99 6.64 12.17
CA GLU A 123 25.28 7.31 10.90
C GLU A 123 25.53 8.81 11.09
N ALA A 124 24.70 9.45 11.92
CA ALA A 124 24.92 10.84 12.34
C ALA A 124 26.32 11.01 12.95
N SER A 125 26.68 10.15 13.93
CA SER A 125 27.98 10.20 14.60
C SER A 125 29.14 10.01 13.62
N GLU A 126 29.07 9.05 12.69
CA GLU A 126 30.09 8.85 11.64
C GLU A 126 30.21 10.08 10.72
N ARG A 127 29.07 10.68 10.36
CA ARG A 127 29.05 11.92 9.58
C ARG A 127 29.67 13.08 10.36
N TYR A 128 29.43 13.20 11.66
CA TYR A 128 30.08 14.19 12.53
C TYR A 128 31.59 13.97 12.65
N GLU A 129 32.06 12.73 12.83
CA GLU A 129 33.49 12.42 12.83
C GLU A 129 34.14 12.79 11.49
N SER A 130 33.42 12.63 10.37
CA SER A 130 33.90 13.08 9.06
C SER A 130 33.95 14.61 8.92
N LEU A 131 33.14 15.34 9.69
CA LEU A 131 33.06 16.80 9.73
C LEU A 131 34.12 17.46 10.63
N GLU A 132 34.95 16.71 11.36
CA GLU A 132 36.16 17.23 12.06
C GLU A 132 37.14 17.98 11.13
N THR A 133 36.90 17.97 9.82
CA THR A 133 37.66 18.72 8.82
C THR A 133 37.14 20.15 8.55
N TRP A 134 35.95 20.53 9.04
CA TRP A 134 35.34 21.85 8.83
C TRP A 134 34.89 22.50 10.17
N GLU A 135 35.70 23.44 10.64
CA GLU A 135 35.56 24.30 11.84
C GLU A 135 35.62 23.63 13.24
N PRO A 136 36.23 24.32 14.24
CA PRO A 136 36.45 23.75 15.57
C PRO A 136 35.12 23.64 16.35
N VAL A 137 34.67 22.41 16.58
CA VAL A 137 33.64 22.11 17.59
C VAL A 137 34.24 22.36 18.98
N GLU A 138 33.52 23.08 19.85
CA GLU A 138 33.97 23.33 21.23
C GLU A 138 34.12 21.98 21.98
N PRO A 139 35.23 21.73 22.71
CA PRO A 139 35.49 20.47 23.41
C PRO A 139 34.36 20.01 24.36
N GLU A 140 33.67 20.97 24.95
CA GLU A 140 32.56 20.76 25.86
C GLU A 140 31.32 20.21 25.16
N VAL A 141 31.13 20.51 23.88
CA VAL A 141 30.04 19.91 23.11
C VAL A 141 30.38 18.49 22.70
N VAL A 142 31.64 18.23 22.31
CA VAL A 142 32.14 16.86 22.08
C VAL A 142 31.94 16.00 23.34
N ALA A 143 32.14 16.57 24.53
CA ALA A 143 31.89 15.86 25.78
C ALA A 143 30.41 15.46 25.97
N LEU A 144 29.45 16.29 25.57
CA LEU A 144 28.01 15.97 25.63
C LEU A 144 27.61 14.84 24.67
N PHE A 145 28.33 14.68 23.56
CA PHE A 145 28.15 13.53 22.67
C PHE A 145 28.77 12.28 23.29
N MET A 146 30.02 12.38 23.75
CA MET A 146 30.78 11.26 24.31
C MET A 146 30.17 10.69 25.60
N ASP A 147 29.50 11.52 26.41
CA ASP A 147 28.79 11.06 27.61
C ASP A 147 27.33 10.63 27.33
N GLY A 148 26.88 10.76 26.08
CA GLY A 148 25.56 10.37 25.62
C GLY A 148 24.42 11.31 26.04
N THR A 149 24.73 12.53 26.50
CA THR A 149 23.75 13.57 26.85
C THR A 149 22.98 14.06 25.62
N ILE A 150 23.62 14.14 24.46
CA ILE A 150 22.97 14.54 23.20
C ILE A 150 23.17 13.50 22.07
N GLY A 151 23.57 12.28 22.41
CA GLY A 151 23.87 11.21 21.45
C GLY A 151 22.68 10.62 20.70
N THR A 152 21.48 11.21 20.82
CA THR A 152 20.26 10.86 20.08
C THR A 152 19.41 12.11 19.90
N VAL A 153 18.56 12.18 18.88
CA VAL A 153 17.65 13.32 18.64
C VAL A 153 16.75 13.58 19.85
N GLU A 154 16.14 12.55 20.45
CA GLU A 154 15.25 12.70 21.61
C GLU A 154 15.99 13.35 22.79
N LYS A 155 17.19 12.88 23.10
CA LYS A 155 18.01 13.45 24.17
C LYS A 155 18.53 14.85 23.84
N ALA A 156 18.86 15.13 22.58
CA ALA A 156 19.23 16.48 22.14
C ALA A 156 18.05 17.46 22.31
N GLN A 157 16.84 17.05 21.94
CA GLN A 157 15.62 17.83 22.16
C GLN A 157 15.30 17.99 23.66
N GLN A 158 15.48 16.96 24.48
CA GLN A 158 15.35 17.04 25.93
C GLN A 158 16.38 18.00 26.54
N TYR A 159 17.61 18.00 26.04
CA TYR A 159 18.67 18.92 26.44
C TYR A 159 18.33 20.37 26.07
N ILE A 160 17.82 20.61 24.86
CA ILE A 160 17.36 21.92 24.40
C ILE A 160 16.16 22.40 25.25
N ALA A 161 15.14 21.56 25.41
CA ALA A 161 13.94 21.88 26.19
C ALA A 161 14.27 22.09 27.69
N GLY A 162 15.31 21.43 28.19
CA GLY A 162 15.86 21.61 29.53
C GLY A 162 16.69 22.90 29.71
N GLY A 163 16.89 23.68 28.64
CA GLY A 163 17.68 24.91 28.69
C GLY A 163 19.19 24.65 28.80
N GLY A 164 19.67 23.59 28.16
CA GLY A 164 21.09 23.25 28.12
C GLY A 164 21.95 24.43 27.66
N GLN A 165 23.14 24.57 28.24
CA GLN A 165 24.02 25.72 28.00
C GLN A 165 24.44 25.91 26.53
N TYR A 166 24.36 24.84 25.72
CA TYR A 166 24.65 24.87 24.29
C TYR A 166 23.39 24.66 23.42
N ALA A 167 22.19 24.88 23.95
CA ALA A 167 20.92 24.60 23.25
C ALA A 167 20.84 25.24 21.86
N ASP A 168 21.22 26.50 21.70
CA ASP A 168 21.20 27.21 20.41
C ASP A 168 22.19 26.61 19.40
N TRP A 169 23.36 26.16 19.87
CA TRP A 169 24.35 25.49 19.03
C TRP A 169 23.89 24.08 18.65
N VAL A 170 23.34 23.32 19.61
CA VAL A 170 22.78 21.98 19.36
C VAL A 170 21.62 22.09 18.37
N GLN A 171 20.78 23.11 18.48
CA GLN A 171 19.73 23.42 17.51
C GLN A 171 20.31 23.76 16.13
N GLY A 172 21.30 24.66 16.06
CA GLY A 172 21.97 25.01 14.80
C GLY A 172 22.65 23.82 14.12
N VAL A 173 23.16 22.87 14.91
CA VAL A 173 23.76 21.64 14.42
C VAL A 173 22.72 20.63 13.93
N LEU A 174 21.57 20.53 14.62
CA LEU A 174 20.39 19.82 14.09
C LEU A 174 19.90 20.43 12.77
N ASP A 175 19.99 21.75 12.63
CA ASP A 175 19.51 22.48 11.45
C ASP A 175 20.51 22.50 10.27
N GLU A 176 21.83 22.57 10.52
CA GLU A 176 22.87 22.84 9.51
C GLU A 176 23.59 21.58 9.01
N VAL A 177 23.76 20.57 9.85
CA VAL A 177 24.48 19.34 9.46
C VAL A 177 23.66 18.49 8.50
N GLY A 178 22.36 18.78 8.37
CA GLY A 178 21.46 17.94 7.59
C GLY A 178 21.57 16.49 8.04
N VAL A 179 21.83 16.26 9.34
CA VAL A 179 21.29 15.08 10.02
C VAL A 179 19.79 15.28 9.88
N GLY A 180 19.26 14.82 8.76
CA GLY A 180 17.85 14.97 8.44
C GLY A 180 17.11 14.49 9.65
N TYR A 181 16.17 15.31 10.15
CA TYR A 181 15.24 14.96 11.20
C TYR A 181 15.05 13.44 11.22
N TYR A 182 15.40 12.77 12.33
CA TYR A 182 14.92 11.42 12.55
C TYR A 182 13.41 11.51 12.48
N SER A 183 12.86 11.17 11.33
CA SER A 183 11.44 11.00 11.15
C SER A 183 11.18 9.53 11.42
N ASP A 184 10.18 9.24 12.25
CA ASP A 184 9.54 7.93 12.31
C ASP A 184 8.79 7.62 10.99
N ALA A 185 9.32 8.10 9.86
CA ALA A 185 8.77 7.83 8.55
C ALA A 185 8.76 6.31 8.38
N PRO A 186 7.59 5.73 8.16
CA PRO A 186 7.48 4.29 8.00
C PRO A 186 8.39 3.82 6.87
N ALA A 187 8.96 2.62 7.04
CA ALA A 187 9.73 1.96 5.99
C ALA A 187 8.96 1.92 4.68
N TRP A 188 7.63 1.81 4.77
CA TRP A 188 6.77 1.80 3.60
C TRP A 188 6.72 3.14 2.88
N GLY A 189 7.41 3.22 1.72
CA GLY A 189 7.51 4.44 0.93
C GLY A 189 6.17 5.07 0.52
N LEU A 190 5.09 4.28 0.36
CA LEU A 190 3.74 4.82 0.10
C LEU A 190 3.22 5.69 1.25
N LEU A 191 3.65 5.43 2.48
CA LEU A 191 3.21 6.16 3.66
C LEU A 191 4.08 7.39 3.98
N ARG A 192 5.27 7.50 3.39
CA ARG A 192 6.22 8.58 3.71
C ARG A 192 5.67 9.96 3.37
N ASP A 193 4.97 10.06 2.24
CA ASP A 193 4.38 11.29 1.72
C ASP A 193 2.83 11.27 1.85
N ALA A 194 2.28 10.30 2.58
CA ALA A 194 0.84 10.14 2.78
C ALA A 194 0.36 10.88 4.03
N GLU A 195 -0.89 11.35 3.98
CA GLU A 195 -1.57 11.91 5.15
C GLU A 195 -2.44 10.86 5.84
N THR A 196 -2.85 11.10 7.08
CA THR A 196 -3.82 10.20 7.70
C THR A 196 -5.18 10.37 7.00
N ILE A 197 -5.95 9.29 6.90
CA ILE A 197 -7.29 9.29 6.30
C ILE A 197 -8.26 10.22 7.03
N SER A 198 -7.95 10.61 8.27
CA SER A 198 -8.72 11.60 9.02
C SER A 198 -8.56 13.03 8.52
N GLU A 199 -7.48 13.31 7.77
CA GLU A 199 -7.23 14.60 7.11
C GLU A 199 -7.88 14.70 5.73
N LEU A 200 -8.40 13.60 5.17
CA LEU A 200 -9.13 13.60 3.91
C LEU A 200 -10.49 14.30 4.07
N ASP A 201 -10.63 15.49 3.49
CA ASP A 201 -11.93 16.16 3.32
C ASP A 201 -12.64 15.60 2.07
N ASP A 202 -13.59 14.68 2.29
CA ASP A 202 -14.37 14.12 1.18
C ASP A 202 -15.13 15.19 0.38
N ALA A 203 -15.45 16.37 0.94
CA ALA A 203 -16.20 17.42 0.26
C ALA A 203 -15.34 18.36 -0.61
N ASP A 204 -14.04 18.46 -0.32
CA ASP A 204 -13.05 19.17 -1.13
C ASP A 204 -11.74 18.37 -1.16
N PRO A 205 -11.74 17.19 -1.81
CA PRO A 205 -10.63 16.26 -1.73
C PRO A 205 -9.40 16.80 -2.46
N VAL A 206 -8.23 16.47 -1.93
CA VAL A 206 -6.94 16.71 -2.56
C VAL A 206 -6.38 15.38 -3.08
N ALA A 207 -5.73 15.41 -4.25
CA ALA A 207 -5.09 14.22 -4.78
C ALA A 207 -3.90 13.83 -3.90
N GLY A 208 -3.75 12.54 -3.63
CA GLY A 208 -2.73 12.02 -2.73
C GLY A 208 -3.06 10.62 -2.23
N THR A 209 -2.18 10.12 -1.37
CA THR A 209 -2.37 8.87 -0.64
C THR A 209 -2.74 9.20 0.79
N TYR A 210 -3.73 8.50 1.32
CA TYR A 210 -4.16 8.61 2.70
C TYR A 210 -4.19 7.23 3.35
N TYR A 211 -3.99 7.14 4.66
CA TYR A 211 -3.98 5.85 5.37
C TYR A 211 -4.66 5.92 6.74
N SER A 212 -5.31 4.82 7.15
CA SER A 212 -5.72 4.66 8.54
C SER A 212 -4.51 4.39 9.44
N ASP A 213 -4.51 4.87 10.69
CA ASP A 213 -3.38 4.71 11.62
C ASP A 213 -2.89 3.26 11.78
N ASP A 214 -3.80 2.29 11.61
CA ASP A 214 -3.50 0.87 11.70
C ASP A 214 -3.09 0.23 10.36
N LEU A 215 -3.11 0.97 9.25
CA LEU A 215 -2.89 0.52 7.87
C LEU A 215 -3.89 -0.53 7.37
N SER A 216 -5.06 -0.64 7.99
CA SER A 216 -6.13 -1.50 7.49
C SER A 216 -6.78 -0.96 6.21
N VAL A 217 -6.72 0.36 6.00
CA VAL A 217 -7.26 1.05 4.82
C VAL A 217 -6.26 2.06 4.30
N ILE A 218 -6.05 2.06 2.99
CA ILE A 218 -5.31 3.10 2.26
C ILE A 218 -6.23 3.69 1.21
N THR A 219 -6.42 5.00 1.23
CA THR A 219 -7.23 5.69 0.24
C THR A 219 -6.32 6.35 -0.78
N LEU A 220 -6.51 6.00 -2.06
CA LEU A 220 -5.83 6.65 -3.18
C LEU A 220 -6.79 7.65 -3.81
N VAL A 221 -6.37 8.92 -3.92
CA VAL A 221 -7.16 10.00 -4.53
C VAL A 221 -6.41 10.56 -5.73
N ALA A 222 -7.02 10.49 -6.91
CA ALA A 222 -6.42 10.95 -8.15
C ALA A 222 -7.49 11.47 -9.12
N ASN A 223 -7.07 11.92 -10.31
CA ASN A 223 -8.01 12.34 -11.34
C ASN A 223 -8.92 11.17 -11.73
N CYS A 224 -10.18 11.47 -12.00
CA CYS A 224 -11.08 10.47 -12.55
C CYS A 224 -10.69 10.16 -14.00
N ALA A 225 -10.63 8.87 -14.32
CA ALA A 225 -10.52 8.42 -15.70
C ALA A 225 -11.77 8.79 -16.52
N ALA A 226 -11.55 9.18 -17.77
CA ALA A 226 -12.61 9.41 -18.74
C ALA A 226 -13.09 8.10 -19.37
N SER A 227 -12.22 7.08 -19.44
CA SER A 227 -12.53 5.75 -19.93
C SER A 227 -11.77 4.64 -19.20
N PRO A 228 -12.26 3.37 -19.22
CA PRO A 228 -11.54 2.24 -18.65
C PRO A 228 -10.17 1.96 -19.29
N ALA A 229 -9.93 2.48 -20.49
CA ALA A 229 -8.69 2.27 -21.22
C ALA A 229 -7.65 3.38 -21.01
N ASP A 230 -8.03 4.45 -20.31
CA ASP A 230 -7.10 5.51 -19.92
C ASP A 230 -6.00 4.92 -19.04
N ASP A 231 -4.78 5.45 -19.17
CA ASP A 231 -3.66 5.04 -18.32
C ASP A 231 -4.02 5.27 -16.84
N GLY A 232 -3.56 4.37 -15.97
CA GLY A 232 -3.89 4.43 -14.56
C GLY A 232 -3.24 5.64 -13.88
N ASP A 233 -4.04 6.52 -13.30
CA ASP A 233 -3.56 7.64 -12.48
C ASP A 233 -3.30 7.22 -11.02
N MET A 234 -3.67 5.99 -10.65
CA MET A 234 -3.46 5.41 -9.32
C MET A 234 -2.59 4.15 -9.40
N GLU A 235 -1.75 3.93 -8.40
CA GLU A 235 -0.90 2.75 -8.29
C GLU A 235 -1.03 2.15 -6.90
N PHE A 236 -1.15 0.82 -6.82
CA PHE A 236 -1.00 0.07 -5.57
C PHE A 236 0.11 -0.97 -5.73
N SER A 237 0.98 -1.07 -4.72
CA SER A 237 2.10 -2.00 -4.71
C SER A 237 2.05 -2.91 -3.49
N PHE A 238 2.33 -4.19 -3.70
CA PHE A 238 2.48 -5.23 -2.69
C PHE A 238 3.92 -5.18 -2.15
N PRO A 239 4.16 -4.66 -0.93
CA PRO A 239 5.49 -4.63 -0.34
C PRO A 239 5.97 -6.06 -0.03
N ALA A 240 7.28 -6.34 -0.14
CA ALA A 240 7.85 -7.66 0.18
C ALA A 240 8.87 -7.62 1.31
N LYS A 241 9.82 -6.68 1.24
CA LYS A 241 10.86 -6.46 2.25
C LYS A 241 11.42 -5.04 2.21
N VAL A 242 12.10 -4.64 3.29
CA VAL A 242 13.07 -3.54 3.24
C VAL A 242 14.37 -4.07 2.64
N LYS A 243 14.97 -3.32 1.72
CA LYS A 243 16.31 -3.58 1.18
C LYS A 243 17.38 -3.07 2.15
N GLU A 244 18.62 -3.49 1.93
CA GLU A 244 19.77 -3.03 2.73
C GLU A 244 19.99 -1.51 2.67
N ASP A 245 19.54 -0.84 1.60
CA ASP A 245 19.61 0.61 1.42
C ASP A 245 18.39 1.36 2.00
N GLY A 246 17.55 0.68 2.79
CA GLY A 246 16.35 1.24 3.41
C GLY A 246 15.17 1.42 2.45
N GLN A 247 15.32 1.13 1.15
CA GLN A 247 14.21 1.20 0.20
C GLN A 247 13.30 -0.03 0.28
N ILE A 248 12.04 0.11 -0.15
CA ILE A 248 11.14 -1.05 -0.25
C ILE A 248 11.38 -1.81 -1.55
N ALA A 249 11.43 -3.14 -1.43
CA ALA A 249 11.24 -4.04 -2.54
C ALA A 249 9.75 -4.37 -2.70
N TRP A 250 9.20 -4.04 -3.86
CA TRP A 250 7.84 -4.38 -4.26
C TRP A 250 7.84 -5.75 -4.93
N LEU A 251 6.89 -6.62 -4.59
CA LEU A 251 6.71 -7.90 -5.29
C LEU A 251 5.76 -7.78 -6.47
N GLY A 252 4.65 -7.10 -6.27
CA GLY A 252 3.64 -6.87 -7.31
C GLY A 252 3.22 -5.41 -7.33
N THR A 253 2.97 -4.88 -8.51
CA THR A 253 2.45 -3.52 -8.70
C THR A 253 1.28 -3.57 -9.66
N VAL A 254 0.22 -2.84 -9.35
CA VAL A 254 -0.97 -2.67 -10.20
C VAL A 254 -1.21 -1.19 -10.45
N GLU A 255 -1.40 -0.84 -11.72
CA GLU A 255 -1.84 0.47 -12.15
C GLU A 255 -3.36 0.44 -12.36
N LEU A 256 -4.05 1.45 -11.86
CA LEU A 256 -5.49 1.49 -11.69
C LEU A 256 -6.08 2.76 -12.31
N SER A 257 -7.16 2.57 -13.05
CA SER A 257 -8.01 3.61 -13.61
C SER A 257 -9.37 3.57 -12.94
N VAL A 258 -9.84 4.72 -12.44
CA VAL A 258 -11.09 4.82 -11.66
C VAL A 258 -11.99 5.90 -12.26
N MET A 259 -13.20 5.52 -12.63
CA MET A 259 -14.18 6.42 -13.24
C MET A 259 -15.16 6.96 -12.19
N LYS A 260 -15.85 8.07 -12.53
CA LYS A 260 -16.93 8.66 -11.70
C LYS A 260 -18.10 7.72 -11.41
N SER A 261 -18.28 6.69 -12.23
CA SER A 261 -19.27 5.63 -12.01
C SER A 261 -18.89 4.68 -10.87
N GLY A 262 -17.66 4.75 -10.35
CA GLY A 262 -17.07 3.75 -9.47
C GLY A 262 -16.51 2.53 -10.20
N THR A 263 -16.43 2.57 -11.54
CA THR A 263 -15.78 1.51 -12.32
C THR A 263 -14.27 1.55 -12.05
N ILE A 264 -13.72 0.43 -11.59
CA ILE A 264 -12.29 0.23 -11.36
C ILE A 264 -11.75 -0.66 -12.49
N THR A 265 -10.63 -0.25 -13.09
CA THR A 265 -9.92 -1.05 -14.10
C THR A 265 -8.45 -1.15 -13.75
N VAL A 266 -7.93 -2.37 -13.70
CA VAL A 266 -6.49 -2.65 -13.70
C VAL A 266 -5.97 -2.49 -15.12
N THR A 267 -5.18 -1.44 -15.35
CA THR A 267 -4.65 -1.06 -16.67
C THR A 267 -3.34 -1.76 -16.98
N GLU A 268 -2.57 -2.05 -15.94
CA GLU A 268 -1.32 -2.79 -16.00
C GLU A 268 -1.04 -3.48 -14.66
N ALA A 269 -0.36 -4.63 -14.71
CA ALA A 269 0.13 -5.32 -13.52
C ALA A 269 1.49 -5.95 -13.81
N ARG A 270 2.40 -5.86 -12.85
CA ARG A 270 3.78 -6.37 -12.97
C ARG A 270 4.19 -7.10 -11.71
N VAL A 271 4.94 -8.18 -11.86
CA VAL A 271 5.63 -8.87 -10.77
C VAL A 271 7.12 -8.60 -10.92
N ALA A 272 7.78 -8.17 -9.85
CA ALA A 272 9.20 -7.84 -9.87
C ALA A 272 10.06 -9.05 -9.49
N GLY A 273 11.11 -9.31 -10.28
CA GLY A 273 12.11 -10.35 -9.98
C GLY A 273 11.64 -11.78 -10.22
N PHE A 274 10.45 -11.97 -10.82
CA PHE A 274 9.94 -13.29 -11.19
C PHE A 274 9.33 -13.26 -12.58
N VAL A 275 9.53 -14.34 -13.32
CA VAL A 275 8.94 -14.59 -14.63
C VAL A 275 8.31 -15.98 -14.66
N ARG A 276 7.47 -16.26 -15.66
CA ARG A 276 6.94 -17.60 -15.89
C ARG A 276 7.85 -18.36 -16.85
N ASP A 277 8.19 -19.60 -16.49
CA ASP A 277 8.86 -20.53 -17.39
C ASP A 277 7.90 -21.05 -18.50
N THR A 278 8.40 -21.91 -19.38
CA THR A 278 7.59 -22.50 -20.47
C THR A 278 6.45 -23.40 -19.99
N ASP A 279 6.55 -23.93 -18.77
CA ASP A 279 5.54 -24.78 -18.14
C ASP A 279 4.55 -23.95 -17.33
N GLY A 280 4.76 -22.62 -17.24
CA GLY A 280 3.92 -21.70 -16.50
C GLY A 280 4.25 -21.60 -15.01
N ASN A 281 5.37 -22.13 -14.55
CA ASN A 281 5.79 -21.99 -13.16
C ASN A 281 6.46 -20.64 -12.94
N TRP A 282 6.26 -20.06 -11.76
CA TRP A 282 7.00 -18.88 -11.35
C TRP A 282 8.43 -19.27 -11.01
N ILE A 283 9.39 -18.54 -11.59
CA ILE A 283 10.82 -18.68 -11.32
C ILE A 283 11.41 -17.28 -11.14
N ALA A 284 12.53 -17.19 -10.41
CA ALA A 284 13.28 -15.94 -10.33
C ALA A 284 13.81 -15.55 -11.72
N ASP A 285 13.70 -14.27 -12.07
CA ASP A 285 14.23 -13.67 -13.31
C ASP A 285 15.76 -13.48 -13.25
#